data_AF-A0A916WJF9-F1
#
_entry.id   AF-A0A916WJF9-F1
#
_cell.length_a   1.000
_cell.length_b   1.000
_cell.length_c   1.000
_cell.angle_alpha   90.00
_cell.angle_beta   90.00
_cell.angle_gamma   90.00
#
_symmetry.space_group_name_H-M   'P 1'
#
loop_
_entity.id
_entity.type
_entity.pdbx_description
1 polymer ?
#
loop_
_entity_poly.entity_id
_entity_poly.type
_entity_poly.pdbx_seq_one_letter_code
_entity_poly.pdbx_strand_id
1 'polypeptide(L)'
;MVTMTSAARDRAGTPARRRFWFDPRFAIGVLLVAASVAGVVAIVGAADTSLLVYAARDPLAPGDRIDGDDLVATSVRLDSAAELYLLPDDVPDDGLVVTKPVADGELVPASAVGSMLGEQQTAIVLAVNGELAASVVPGSGVDVWSARQIGSGLFEAPAVIVSAATVVRLVDREGFVVDDGSAAIEVLVPRSQIARVLEAVANDDAVSVVPASLPGK
;
A
#
# COMPACT_ATOMS: atom_id res chain seq x y z
N MET A 1 -29.53 97.89 45.29
CA MET A 1 -29.39 97.68 43.84
C MET A 1 -28.88 96.25 43.66
N VAL A 2 -29.75 95.22 43.74
CA VAL A 2 -30.49 94.60 42.61
C VAL A 2 -29.54 94.50 41.40
N THR A 3 -29.11 93.31 40.96
CA THR A 3 -29.94 92.47 40.08
C THR A 3 -29.45 91.01 40.10
N MET A 4 -30.35 90.07 40.40
CA MET A 4 -30.29 88.67 39.96
C MET A 4 -30.49 88.59 38.44
N THR A 5 -29.80 87.68 37.75
CA THR A 5 -30.33 86.81 36.66
C THR A 5 -29.19 86.36 35.75
N SER A 6 -29.09 85.05 35.54
CA SER A 6 -29.03 84.38 34.22
C SER A 6 -28.48 82.97 34.45
N ALA A 7 -29.38 82.01 34.69
CA ALA A 7 -29.99 81.14 33.69
C ALA A 7 -29.05 80.03 33.20
N ALA A 8 -29.52 78.81 33.45
CA ALA A 8 -28.89 77.54 33.14
C ALA A 8 -28.55 77.36 31.66
N ARG A 9 -27.55 76.51 31.40
CA ARG A 9 -27.61 75.56 30.29
C ARG A 9 -26.77 74.33 30.59
N ASP A 10 -27.46 73.26 30.95
CA ASP A 10 -27.03 71.91 30.67
C ASP A 10 -26.60 71.83 29.20
N ARG A 11 -25.36 71.42 28.97
CA ARG A 11 -24.96 70.83 27.70
C ARG A 11 -24.72 69.36 27.96
N ALA A 12 -25.79 68.58 27.77
CA ALA A 12 -25.69 67.16 27.54
C ALA A 12 -24.69 66.92 26.39
N GLY A 13 -23.55 66.33 26.72
CA GLY A 13 -22.59 65.87 25.73
C GLY A 13 -23.19 64.68 24.97
N THR A 14 -23.58 64.91 23.72
CA THR A 14 -23.96 63.84 22.79
C THR A 14 -22.83 62.81 22.70
N PRO A 15 -23.08 61.49 22.84
CA PRO A 15 -22.06 60.50 22.57
C PRO A 15 -21.70 60.60 21.09
N ALA A 16 -20.50 61.11 20.81
CA ALA A 16 -19.95 61.12 19.47
C ALA A 16 -19.89 59.65 19.01
N ARG A 17 -20.81 59.26 18.12
CA ARG A 17 -20.66 58.03 17.33
C ARG A 17 -19.28 58.13 16.69
N ARG A 18 -18.34 57.31 17.16
CA ARG A 18 -17.06 57.09 16.49
C ARG A 18 -17.40 56.54 15.11
N ARG A 19 -17.58 57.46 14.17
CA ARG A 19 -17.70 57.17 12.75
C ARG A 19 -16.31 56.70 12.39
N PHE A 20 -16.11 55.39 12.43
CA PHE A 20 -14.88 54.73 12.00
C PHE A 20 -14.73 55.04 10.51
N TRP A 21 -14.13 56.18 10.21
CA TRP A 21 -13.77 56.58 8.86
C TRP A 21 -12.58 55.72 8.48
N PHE A 22 -12.87 54.59 7.84
CA PHE A 22 -11.84 53.83 7.14
C PHE A 22 -11.23 54.77 6.10
N ASP A 23 -9.97 55.17 6.32
CA ASP A 23 -9.22 55.89 5.32
C ASP A 23 -8.99 54.93 4.13
N PRO A 24 -9.49 55.23 2.93
CA PRO A 24 -9.30 54.37 1.76
C PRO A 24 -7.81 54.11 1.48
N ARG A 25 -6.91 55.03 1.86
CA ARG A 25 -5.46 54.86 1.73
C ARG A 25 -4.93 53.79 2.68
N PHE A 26 -5.47 53.73 3.90
CA PHE A 26 -5.15 52.68 4.87
C PHE A 26 -5.66 51.32 4.39
N ALA A 27 -6.88 51.27 3.84
CA ALA A 27 -7.43 50.04 3.27
C ALA A 27 -6.57 49.50 2.12
N ILE A 28 -6.10 50.37 1.22
CA ILE A 28 -5.18 49.99 0.13
C ILE A 28 -3.85 49.48 0.68
N GLY A 29 -3.27 50.15 1.67
CA GLY A 29 -2.03 49.70 2.31
C GLY A 29 -2.17 48.32 2.94
N VAL A 30 -3.24 48.07 3.68
CA VAL A 30 -3.55 46.76 4.28
C VAL A 30 -3.75 45.70 3.19
N LEU A 31 -4.44 46.03 2.10
CA LEU A 31 -4.67 45.11 0.98
C LEU A 31 -3.35 44.72 0.30
N LEU A 32 -2.45 45.68 0.07
CA LEU A 32 -1.12 45.40 -0.49
C LEU A 32 -0.28 44.50 0.43
N VAL A 33 -0.31 44.73 1.74
CA VAL A 33 0.37 43.87 2.72
C VAL A 33 -0.22 42.46 2.70
N ALA A 34 -1.55 42.34 2.73
CA ALA A 34 -2.23 41.05 2.68
C ALA A 34 -1.91 40.28 1.38
N ALA A 35 -1.91 40.97 0.23
CA ALA A 35 -1.53 40.39 -1.06
C ALA A 35 -0.06 39.96 -1.08
N SER A 36 0.85 40.73 -0.48
CA SER A 36 2.26 40.36 -0.37
C SER A 36 2.46 39.13 0.51
N VAL A 37 1.80 39.06 1.67
CA VAL A 37 1.85 37.89 2.56
C VAL A 37 1.28 36.66 1.86
N ALA A 38 0.11 36.79 1.22
CA ALA A 38 -0.50 35.70 0.46
C ALA A 38 0.40 35.23 -0.69
N GLY A 39 1.03 36.17 -1.41
CA GLY A 39 1.99 35.86 -2.47
C GLY A 39 3.21 35.09 -1.95
N VAL A 40 3.79 35.51 -0.82
CA VAL A 40 4.92 34.81 -0.19
C VAL A 40 4.51 33.41 0.28
N VAL A 41 3.36 33.28 0.96
CA VAL A 41 2.83 31.98 1.42
C VAL A 41 2.59 31.05 0.24
N ALA A 42 2.02 31.55 -0.86
CA ALA A 42 1.81 30.77 -2.07
C ALA A 42 3.13 30.31 -2.71
N ILE A 43 4.14 31.18 -2.79
CA ILE A 43 5.47 30.84 -3.32
C ILE A 43 6.15 29.79 -2.44
N VAL A 44 6.14 29.98 -1.12
CA VAL A 44 6.75 29.04 -0.17
C VAL A 44 6.04 27.69 -0.22
N GLY A 45 4.71 27.67 -0.26
CA GLY A 45 3.92 26.45 -0.39
C GLY A 45 4.17 25.73 -1.71
N ALA A 46 4.30 26.45 -2.83
CA ALA A 46 4.63 25.86 -4.14
C ALA A 46 6.07 25.33 -4.21
N ALA A 47 6.98 25.87 -3.39
CA ALA A 47 8.37 25.44 -3.31
C ALA A 47 8.61 24.35 -2.25
N ASP A 48 7.60 23.99 -1.46
CA ASP A 48 7.73 22.91 -0.49
C ASP A 48 7.34 21.57 -1.11
N THR A 49 8.35 20.84 -1.57
CA THR A 49 8.24 19.49 -2.14
C THR A 49 8.45 18.41 -1.08
N SER A 50 8.10 18.69 0.17
CA SER A 50 8.21 17.73 1.25
C SER A 50 7.14 16.64 1.14
N LEU A 51 7.54 15.40 1.39
CA LEU A 51 6.66 14.23 1.38
C LEU A 51 6.78 13.54 2.74
N LEU A 52 5.68 12.94 3.21
CA LEU A 52 5.72 12.09 4.40
C LEU A 52 6.12 10.68 3.99
N VAL A 53 7.14 10.15 4.67
CA VAL A 53 7.53 8.74 4.62
C VAL A 53 7.66 8.22 6.04
N TYR A 54 7.65 6.90 6.23
CA TYR A 54 7.85 6.31 7.54
C TYR A 54 9.34 6.15 7.88
N ALA A 55 9.67 6.47 9.13
CA ALA A 55 10.90 6.08 9.79
C ALA A 55 10.59 5.05 10.89
N ALA A 56 11.55 4.18 11.19
CA ALA A 56 11.43 3.23 12.28
C ALA A 56 11.46 3.95 13.64
N ARG A 57 10.52 3.64 14.54
CA ARG A 57 10.51 4.17 15.92
C ARG A 57 11.62 3.58 16.78
N ASP A 58 11.92 2.31 16.55
CA ASP A 58 12.91 1.49 17.26
C ASP A 58 13.65 0.62 16.22
N PRO A 59 14.80 0.00 16.54
CA PRO A 59 15.49 -0.89 15.60
C PRO A 59 14.61 -2.08 15.21
N LEU A 60 14.49 -2.30 13.89
CA LEU A 60 13.69 -3.39 13.33
C LEU A 60 14.59 -4.51 12.80
N ALA A 61 14.33 -5.74 13.21
CA ALA A 61 15.05 -6.93 12.79
C ALA A 61 14.25 -7.75 11.76
N PRO A 62 14.92 -8.52 10.87
CA PRO A 62 14.23 -9.43 9.97
C PRO A 62 13.35 -10.43 10.72
N GLY A 63 12.09 -10.57 10.29
CA GLY A 63 11.06 -11.39 10.90
C GLY A 63 10.15 -10.62 11.87
N ASP A 64 10.50 -9.38 12.24
CA ASP A 64 9.64 -8.55 13.08
C ASP A 64 8.36 -8.19 12.34
N ARG A 65 7.24 -8.29 13.04
CA ARG A 65 5.95 -7.80 12.57
C ARG A 65 5.80 -6.37 13.04
N ILE A 66 5.45 -5.49 12.11
CA ILE A 66 5.32 -4.06 12.38
C ILE A 66 3.96 -3.56 11.90
N ASP A 67 3.42 -2.59 12.63
CA ASP A 67 2.24 -1.84 12.24
C ASP A 67 2.50 -0.32 12.29
N GLY A 68 1.44 0.48 12.19
CA GLY A 68 1.55 1.94 12.20
C GLY A 68 2.11 2.52 13.51
N ASP A 69 1.98 1.81 14.64
CA ASP A 69 2.47 2.29 15.94
C ASP A 69 4.00 2.17 16.04
N ASP A 70 4.62 1.22 15.34
CA ASP A 70 6.09 1.03 15.27
C ASP A 70 6.78 2.04 14.34
N LEU A 71 6.00 2.88 13.66
CA LEU A 71 6.46 3.79 12.63
C LEU A 71 6.22 5.25 13.01
N VAL A 72 7.09 6.13 12.52
CA VAL A 72 7.01 7.58 12.72
C VAL A 72 6.96 8.27 11.37
N ALA A 73 5.85 8.94 11.07
CA ALA A 73 5.71 9.68 9.83
C ALA A 73 6.62 10.93 9.86
N THR A 74 7.61 10.95 8.95
CA THR A 74 8.66 11.95 8.89
C THR A 74 8.58 12.71 7.57
N SER A 75 8.56 14.04 7.65
CA SER A 75 8.57 14.90 6.47
C SER A 75 9.99 15.05 5.93
N VAL A 76 10.20 14.62 4.68
CA VAL A 76 11.51 14.60 4.02
C VAL A 76 11.42 15.13 2.59
N ARG A 77 12.55 15.55 2.04
CA ARG A 77 12.68 15.97 0.64
C ARG A 77 13.45 14.91 -0.12
N LEU A 78 12.73 14.04 -0.80
CA LEU A 78 13.30 12.88 -1.51
C LEU A 78 13.20 12.97 -3.03
N ASP A 79 12.72 14.08 -3.59
CA ASP A 79 12.47 14.24 -5.03
C ASP A 79 11.84 12.98 -5.64
N SER A 80 12.46 12.36 -6.65
CA SER A 80 11.97 11.14 -7.30
C SER A 80 12.26 9.83 -6.55
N ALA A 81 12.93 9.88 -5.40
CA ALA A 81 13.29 8.70 -4.61
C ALA A 81 12.25 8.32 -3.54
N ALA A 82 11.16 9.09 -3.43
CA ALA A 82 10.11 8.84 -2.43
C ALA A 82 9.49 7.43 -2.55
N GLU A 83 9.31 6.93 -3.78
CA GLU A 83 8.77 5.59 -4.08
C GLU A 83 9.66 4.44 -3.57
N LEU A 84 10.90 4.70 -3.17
CA LEU A 84 11.81 3.68 -2.62
C LEU A 84 11.61 3.47 -1.12
N TYR A 85 10.82 4.32 -0.46
CA TYR A 85 10.55 4.29 0.97
C TYR A 85 9.07 4.00 1.22
N LEU A 86 8.77 3.57 2.44
CA LEU A 86 7.41 3.23 2.85
C LEU A 86 6.59 4.50 3.09
N LEU A 87 5.47 4.66 2.38
CA LEU A 87 4.55 5.78 2.58
C LEU A 87 3.46 5.45 3.61
N PRO A 88 2.82 6.46 4.21
CA PRO A 88 1.65 6.31 5.07
C PRO A 88 0.55 5.40 4.53
N ASP A 89 0.28 5.48 3.23
CA ASP A 89 -0.81 4.74 2.59
C ASP A 89 -0.42 3.29 2.22
N ASP A 90 0.85 2.90 2.39
CA ASP A 90 1.37 1.58 2.01
C ASP A 90 1.25 0.54 3.13
N VAL A 91 0.92 0.95 4.36
CA VAL A 91 0.85 0.05 5.52
C VAL A 91 -0.56 -0.57 5.62
N PRO A 92 -0.71 -1.89 5.40
CA PRO A 92 -2.00 -2.56 5.53
C PRO A 92 -2.46 -2.68 6.98
N ASP A 93 -3.76 -2.88 7.20
CA ASP A 93 -4.34 -3.10 8.53
C ASP A 93 -3.80 -4.37 9.22
N ASP A 94 -3.38 -5.38 8.45
CA ASP A 94 -2.76 -6.61 8.96
C ASP A 94 -1.25 -6.49 9.19
N GLY A 95 -0.67 -5.31 8.92
CA GLY A 95 0.73 -4.99 9.15
C GLY A 95 1.68 -5.54 8.09
N LEU A 96 2.97 -5.38 8.36
CA LEU A 96 4.07 -5.78 7.49
C LEU A 96 5.04 -6.67 8.26
N VAL A 97 5.88 -7.40 7.54
CA VAL A 97 7.02 -8.13 8.10
C VAL A 97 8.31 -7.57 7.56
N VAL A 98 9.27 -7.37 8.44
CA VAL A 98 10.58 -6.85 8.12
C VAL A 98 11.42 -7.95 7.48
N THR A 99 11.97 -7.69 6.31
CA THR A 99 12.80 -8.64 5.54
C THR A 99 14.30 -8.29 5.57
N LYS A 100 14.63 -7.05 5.97
CA LYS A 100 16.00 -6.54 6.12
C LYS A 100 16.08 -5.66 7.37
N PRO A 101 17.20 -5.64 8.09
CA PRO A 101 17.33 -4.81 9.29
C PRO A 101 17.21 -3.32 8.95
N VAL A 102 16.53 -2.56 9.80
CA VAL A 102 16.39 -1.10 9.73
C VAL A 102 16.76 -0.52 11.09
N ALA A 103 17.64 0.49 11.12
CA ALA A 103 18.07 1.09 12.37
C ALA A 103 17.02 2.03 12.98
N ASP A 104 17.16 2.33 14.27
CA ASP A 104 16.36 3.35 14.96
C ASP A 104 16.43 4.70 14.23
N GLY A 105 15.28 5.29 13.95
CA GLY A 105 15.14 6.56 13.24
C GLY A 105 15.49 6.54 11.75
N GLU A 106 15.83 5.37 11.19
CA GLU A 106 16.10 5.22 9.76
C GLU A 106 14.79 5.24 8.96
N LEU A 107 14.81 5.90 7.79
CA LEU A 107 13.68 5.86 6.85
C LEU A 107 13.50 4.43 6.34
N VAL A 108 12.28 3.88 6.46
CA VAL A 108 12.02 2.48 6.11
C VAL A 108 12.01 2.32 4.60
N PRO A 109 12.97 1.58 3.99
CA PRO A 109 12.92 1.30 2.57
C PRO A 109 11.75 0.37 2.27
N ALA A 110 11.01 0.61 1.19
CA ALA A 110 9.91 -0.28 0.77
C ALA A 110 10.42 -1.72 0.54
N SER A 111 11.68 -1.87 0.11
CA SER A 111 12.32 -3.18 -0.07
C SER A 111 12.80 -3.88 1.22
N ALA A 112 12.65 -3.25 2.38
CA ALA A 112 12.99 -3.81 3.68
C ALA A 112 11.78 -4.44 4.38
N VAL A 113 10.59 -4.31 3.80
CA VAL A 113 9.33 -4.84 4.33
C VAL A 113 8.63 -5.70 3.27
N GLY A 114 7.83 -6.65 3.72
CA GLY A 114 7.00 -7.50 2.89
C GLY A 114 5.64 -7.70 3.54
N SER A 115 4.64 -8.12 2.77
CA SER A 115 3.34 -8.46 3.35
C SER A 115 3.43 -9.76 4.15
N MET A 116 2.63 -9.86 5.22
CA MET A 116 2.53 -11.09 6.01
C MET A 116 2.15 -12.32 5.16
N LEU A 117 1.31 -12.11 4.14
CA LEU A 117 0.92 -13.15 3.19
C LEU A 117 2.07 -13.54 2.26
N GLY A 118 2.91 -12.60 1.83
CA GLY A 118 4.06 -12.87 0.97
C GLY A 118 5.10 -13.76 1.63
N GLU A 119 5.36 -13.55 2.92
CA GLU A 119 6.34 -14.38 3.66
C GLU A 119 5.88 -15.82 3.88
N GLN A 120 4.57 -16.05 4.03
CA GLN A 120 4.01 -17.38 4.26
C GLN A 120 3.83 -18.18 2.97
N GLN A 121 4.12 -17.58 1.82
CA GLN A 121 3.99 -18.21 0.52
C GLN A 121 5.37 -18.45 -0.10
N THR A 122 5.39 -19.35 -1.08
CA THR A 122 6.54 -19.60 -1.94
C THR A 122 6.05 -19.83 -3.35
N ALA A 123 6.81 -19.35 -4.34
CA ALA A 123 6.55 -19.65 -5.73
C ALA A 123 7.13 -21.02 -6.10
N ILE A 124 6.36 -21.82 -6.85
CA ILE A 124 6.82 -23.09 -7.42
C ILE A 124 6.24 -23.25 -8.83
N VAL A 125 7.03 -23.83 -9.73
CA VAL A 125 6.58 -24.18 -11.08
C VAL A 125 6.09 -25.63 -11.07
N LEU A 126 4.85 -25.85 -11.50
CA LEU A 126 4.21 -27.16 -11.59
C LEU A 126 3.92 -27.50 -13.04
N ALA A 127 4.27 -28.72 -13.44
CA ALA A 127 3.76 -29.31 -14.68
C ALA A 127 2.34 -29.82 -14.42
N VAL A 128 1.42 -29.46 -15.30
CA VAL A 128 0.01 -29.82 -15.21
C VAL A 128 -0.28 -30.82 -16.31
N ASN A 129 -1.00 -31.88 -15.94
CA ASN A 129 -1.49 -32.85 -16.91
C ASN A 129 -2.73 -32.29 -17.62
N GLY A 130 -2.63 -32.17 -18.94
CA GLY A 130 -3.69 -31.66 -19.78
C GLY A 130 -3.73 -30.13 -19.88
N GLU A 131 -4.73 -29.66 -20.61
CA GLU A 131 -4.92 -28.23 -20.89
C GLU A 131 -5.53 -27.51 -19.68
N LEU A 132 -5.04 -26.30 -19.41
CA LEU A 132 -5.59 -25.45 -18.36
C LEU A 132 -6.94 -24.88 -18.80
N ALA A 133 -7.88 -24.77 -17.88
CA ALA A 133 -9.11 -24.04 -18.13
C ALA A 133 -8.78 -22.58 -18.48
N ALA A 134 -9.46 -22.02 -19.50
CA ALA A 134 -9.22 -20.65 -19.95
C ALA A 134 -9.45 -19.55 -18.89
N SER A 135 -10.12 -19.89 -17.78
CA SER A 135 -10.28 -19.01 -16.61
C SER A 135 -9.04 -18.97 -15.70
N VAL A 136 -8.06 -19.84 -15.92
CA VAL A 136 -6.80 -19.87 -15.19
C VAL A 136 -5.83 -18.86 -15.83
N VAL A 137 -5.76 -17.67 -15.25
CA VAL A 137 -4.91 -16.57 -15.69
C VAL A 137 -4.06 -16.09 -14.50
N PRO A 138 -3.00 -15.29 -14.73
CA PRO A 138 -2.28 -14.64 -13.63
C PRO A 138 -3.24 -13.93 -12.67
N GLY A 139 -3.09 -14.18 -11.37
CA GLY A 139 -3.96 -13.71 -10.30
C GLY A 139 -5.14 -14.63 -9.97
N SER A 140 -5.42 -15.67 -10.75
CA SER A 140 -6.50 -16.62 -10.45
C SER A 140 -6.18 -17.47 -9.21
N GLY A 141 -7.19 -17.65 -8.35
CA GLY A 141 -7.18 -18.63 -7.27
C GLY A 141 -7.50 -20.03 -7.79
N VAL A 142 -6.65 -21.00 -7.49
CA VAL A 142 -6.75 -22.39 -7.98
C VAL A 142 -6.50 -23.40 -6.86
N ASP A 143 -7.10 -24.58 -6.99
CA ASP A 143 -6.78 -25.74 -6.20
C ASP A 143 -5.87 -26.66 -7.02
N VAL A 144 -4.80 -27.15 -6.37
CA VAL A 144 -3.86 -28.11 -6.96
C VAL A 144 -4.23 -29.49 -6.45
N TRP A 145 -4.51 -30.38 -7.41
CA TRP A 145 -4.85 -31.77 -7.19
C TRP A 145 -3.69 -32.67 -7.60
N SER A 146 -3.47 -33.75 -6.87
CA SER A 146 -2.52 -34.80 -7.23
C SER A 146 -3.22 -36.15 -7.22
N ALA A 147 -2.99 -36.96 -8.25
CA ALA A 147 -3.33 -38.37 -8.30
C ALA A 147 -2.05 -39.20 -8.22
N ARG A 148 -1.92 -39.99 -7.15
CA ARG A 148 -0.71 -40.78 -6.91
C ARG A 148 -0.53 -41.86 -7.96
N GLN A 149 0.69 -42.00 -8.50
CA GLN A 149 1.00 -43.11 -9.41
C GLN A 149 1.21 -44.41 -8.63
N ILE A 150 0.44 -45.45 -8.97
CA ILE A 150 0.51 -46.80 -8.34
C ILE A 150 0.98 -47.89 -9.31
N GLY A 151 1.16 -47.54 -10.58
CA GLY A 151 1.69 -48.40 -11.62
C GLY A 151 1.84 -47.59 -12.92
N SER A 152 2.44 -48.20 -13.94
CA SER A 152 2.64 -47.54 -15.23
C SER A 152 1.32 -47.04 -15.82
N GLY A 153 1.10 -45.72 -15.78
CA GLY A 153 -0.15 -45.08 -16.25
C GLY A 153 -1.38 -45.37 -15.39
N LEU A 154 -1.21 -45.93 -14.19
CA LEU A 154 -2.29 -46.19 -13.23
C LEU A 154 -2.17 -45.22 -12.07
N PHE A 155 -3.26 -44.50 -11.81
CA PHE A 155 -3.34 -43.48 -10.78
C PHE A 155 -4.46 -43.77 -9.79
N GLU A 156 -4.25 -43.41 -8.53
CA GLU A 156 -5.28 -43.39 -7.51
C GLU A 156 -6.30 -42.26 -7.74
N ALA A 157 -7.35 -42.22 -6.93
CA ALA A 157 -8.27 -41.09 -6.95
C ALA A 157 -7.52 -39.80 -6.57
N PRO A 158 -7.68 -38.70 -7.33
CA PRO A 158 -6.99 -37.45 -7.04
C PRO A 158 -7.47 -36.83 -5.73
N ALA A 159 -6.54 -36.20 -5.01
CA ALA A 159 -6.79 -35.45 -3.78
C ALA A 159 -6.20 -34.04 -3.87
N VAL A 160 -6.83 -33.09 -3.17
CA VAL A 160 -6.31 -31.72 -3.07
C VAL A 160 -5.03 -31.72 -2.23
N ILE A 161 -3.92 -31.30 -2.83
CA ILE A 161 -2.65 -31.13 -2.13
C ILE A 161 -2.42 -29.68 -1.71
N VAL A 162 -2.96 -28.73 -2.48
CA VAL A 162 -2.95 -27.29 -2.17
C VAL A 162 -4.33 -26.70 -2.44
N SER A 163 -4.89 -26.04 -1.43
CA SER A 163 -6.11 -25.25 -1.58
C SER A 163 -5.75 -23.77 -1.66
N ALA A 164 -6.43 -23.03 -2.55
CA ALA A 164 -6.25 -21.59 -2.73
C ALA A 164 -4.81 -21.15 -3.09
N ALA A 165 -4.15 -21.87 -3.99
CA ALA A 165 -2.95 -21.36 -4.66
C ALA A 165 -3.28 -20.18 -5.56
N THR A 166 -2.35 -19.25 -5.74
CA THR A 166 -2.53 -18.12 -6.69
C THR A 166 -1.60 -18.28 -7.88
N VAL A 167 -2.12 -18.17 -9.09
CA VAL A 167 -1.32 -18.25 -10.32
C VAL A 167 -0.49 -16.97 -10.45
N VAL A 168 0.84 -17.12 -10.50
CA VAL A 168 1.77 -16.01 -10.78
C VAL A 168 1.83 -15.75 -12.26
N ARG A 169 2.08 -16.81 -13.04
CA ARG A 169 2.13 -16.77 -14.50
C ARG A 169 1.97 -18.15 -15.10
N LEU A 170 1.53 -18.15 -16.36
CA LEU A 170 1.61 -19.32 -17.22
C LEU A 170 3.05 -19.42 -17.75
N VAL A 171 3.60 -20.63 -17.80
CA VAL A 171 4.95 -20.89 -18.28
C VAL A 171 4.82 -21.57 -19.63
N ASP A 172 5.05 -20.80 -20.69
CA ASP A 172 5.18 -21.36 -22.02
C ASP A 172 6.49 -22.14 -22.10
N ARG A 173 6.43 -23.42 -22.47
CA ARG A 173 7.64 -24.17 -22.81
C ARG A 173 8.09 -23.70 -24.19
N GLU A 174 9.08 -22.82 -24.22
CA GLU A 174 9.80 -22.50 -25.45
C GLU A 174 10.64 -23.72 -25.87
N GLY A 175 10.08 -24.55 -26.75
CA GLY A 175 10.75 -25.72 -27.30
C GLY A 175 10.11 -26.19 -28.59
N PHE A 176 10.93 -26.51 -29.60
CA PHE A 176 10.51 -26.94 -30.94
C PHE A 176 9.94 -28.37 -31.01
N VAL A 177 9.70 -28.99 -29.86
CA VAL A 177 9.14 -30.35 -29.74
C VAL A 177 7.65 -30.20 -29.48
N VAL A 178 6.83 -30.74 -30.39
CA VAL A 178 5.40 -30.94 -30.20
C VAL A 178 5.25 -31.97 -29.07
N ASP A 179 5.28 -31.51 -27.83
CA ASP A 179 5.05 -32.36 -26.67
C ASP A 179 3.58 -32.25 -26.25
N ASP A 180 3.04 -33.43 -25.95
CA ASP A 180 1.67 -33.75 -25.59
C ASP A 180 1.18 -32.89 -24.40
N GLY A 181 0.33 -31.90 -24.68
CA GLY A 181 -0.73 -31.44 -23.79
C GLY A 181 -0.36 -30.93 -22.38
N SER A 182 0.92 -30.82 -22.02
CA SER A 182 1.35 -30.51 -20.66
C SER A 182 1.71 -29.02 -20.50
N ALA A 183 0.81 -28.28 -19.87
CA ALA A 183 1.07 -26.89 -19.49
C ALA A 183 1.97 -26.83 -18.25
N ALA A 184 2.75 -25.75 -18.11
CA ALA A 184 3.45 -25.46 -16.87
C ALA A 184 2.93 -24.14 -16.29
N ILE A 185 2.76 -24.07 -14.98
CA ILE A 185 2.30 -22.86 -14.29
C ILE A 185 3.19 -22.56 -13.10
N GLU A 186 3.43 -21.27 -12.87
CA GLU A 186 4.02 -20.81 -11.63
C GLU A 186 2.91 -20.40 -10.67
N VAL A 187 2.91 -20.97 -9.47
CA VAL A 187 1.90 -20.74 -8.44
C VAL A 187 2.53 -20.36 -7.11
N LEU A 188 1.88 -19.45 -6.40
CA LEU A 188 2.13 -19.19 -4.98
C LEU A 188 1.41 -20.24 -4.15
N VAL A 189 2.18 -20.91 -3.30
CA VAL A 189 1.71 -21.98 -2.42
C VAL A 189 2.09 -21.64 -0.98
N PRO A 190 1.22 -21.87 0.01
CA PRO A 190 1.58 -21.76 1.42
C PRO A 190 2.78 -22.65 1.76
N ARG A 191 3.78 -22.12 2.46
CA ARG A 191 5.01 -22.85 2.84
C ARG A 191 4.70 -24.11 3.67
N SER A 192 3.61 -24.13 4.42
CA SER A 192 3.16 -25.31 5.18
C SER A 192 2.72 -26.49 4.29
N GLN A 193 2.43 -26.25 3.01
CA GLN A 193 1.96 -27.25 2.06
C GLN A 193 3.04 -27.67 1.06
N ILE A 194 4.20 -27.00 1.05
CA ILE A 194 5.27 -27.25 0.06
C ILE A 194 5.78 -28.69 0.10
N ALA A 195 5.85 -29.31 1.27
CA ALA A 195 6.32 -30.69 1.41
C ALA A 195 5.45 -31.68 0.63
N ARG A 196 4.12 -31.49 0.65
CA ARG A 196 3.18 -32.32 -0.11
C ARG A 196 3.31 -32.12 -1.62
N VAL A 197 3.56 -30.87 -2.05
CA VAL A 197 3.80 -30.57 -3.47
C VAL A 197 5.09 -31.22 -3.96
N LEU A 198 6.18 -31.09 -3.19
CA LEU A 198 7.46 -31.69 -3.54
C LEU A 198 7.40 -33.23 -3.53
N GLU A 199 6.64 -33.83 -2.62
CA GLU A 199 6.38 -35.26 -2.60
C GLU A 199 5.66 -35.71 -3.88
N ALA A 200 4.60 -35.02 -4.31
CA ALA A 200 3.88 -35.34 -5.54
C ALA A 200 4.80 -35.25 -6.78
N VAL A 201 5.60 -34.17 -6.88
CA VAL A 201 6.57 -33.99 -7.97
C VAL A 201 7.65 -35.07 -7.95
N ALA A 202 8.17 -35.45 -6.79
CA ALA A 202 9.21 -36.46 -6.68
C ALA A 202 8.75 -37.88 -7.02
N ASN A 203 7.44 -38.15 -6.92
CA ASN A 203 6.83 -39.44 -7.24
C ASN A 203 6.23 -39.50 -8.67
N ASP A 204 6.43 -38.47 -9.49
CA ASP A 204 5.81 -38.34 -10.82
C ASP A 204 4.27 -38.49 -10.76
N ASP A 205 3.64 -37.97 -9.70
CA ASP A 205 2.19 -37.98 -9.57
C ASP A 205 1.53 -37.13 -10.68
N ALA A 206 0.31 -37.50 -11.06
CA ALA A 206 -0.45 -36.71 -12.01
C ALA A 206 -1.04 -35.47 -11.33
N VAL A 207 -0.44 -34.31 -11.59
CA VAL A 207 -0.91 -33.00 -11.09
C VAL A 207 -1.95 -32.39 -12.03
N SER A 208 -3.04 -31.89 -11.46
CA SER A 208 -4.09 -31.16 -12.17
C SER A 208 -4.47 -29.88 -11.41
N VAL A 209 -4.94 -28.87 -12.13
CA VAL A 209 -5.25 -27.55 -11.57
C VAL A 209 -6.70 -27.20 -11.86
N VAL A 210 -7.45 -26.86 -10.82
CA VAL A 210 -8.88 -26.57 -10.91
C VAL A 210 -9.13 -25.15 -10.37
N PRO A 211 -9.88 -24.29 -11.07
CA PRO A 211 -10.25 -22.97 -10.54
C PRO A 211 -11.01 -23.10 -9.21
N ALA A 212 -10.55 -22.43 -8.15
CA ALA A 212 -11.15 -22.49 -6.82
C ALA A 212 -12.53 -21.81 -6.77
N SER A 213 -12.82 -20.93 -7.73
CA SER A 213 -14.14 -20.35 -7.98
C SER A 213 -14.24 -19.89 -9.44
N LEU A 214 -15.33 -20.22 -10.12
CA LEU A 214 -15.67 -19.56 -11.38
C LEU A 214 -16.14 -18.14 -11.02
N PRO A 215 -15.51 -17.06 -11.53
CA PRO A 215 -16.09 -15.73 -11.35
C PRO A 215 -17.49 -15.74 -11.97
N GLY A 216 -18.51 -15.61 -11.12
CA GLY A 216 -19.88 -15.40 -11.54
C GLY A 216 -19.96 -14.07 -12.28
N LYS A 217 -20.63 -14.07 -13.43
CA LYS A 217 -20.89 -12.88 -14.24
C LYS A 217 -21.72 -11.84 -13.49
#